data_AF-A0A0A7GEQ6-F1
#
_entry.id   AF-A0A0A7GEQ6-F1
#
_cell.length_a   1.000
_cell.length_b   1.000
_cell.length_c   1.000
_cell.angle_alpha   90.00
_cell.angle_beta   90.00
_cell.angle_gamma   90.00
#
_symmetry.space_group_name_H-M   'P 1'
#
loop_
_entity.id
_entity.type
_entity.pdbx_description
1 polymer ?
#
loop_
_entity_poly.entity_id
_entity_poly.type
_entity_poly.pdbx_seq_one_letter_code
_entity_poly.pdbx_strand_id
1 'polypeptide(L)'
;MDDLREILKKVSELMAGREVTTVEEIKRNAYRAVLSHFLSRHVDRARMEHLVSEVVESLCEVPASINSLHYSEELKVEGVTFRHIHTCKPTEENLENAYSEYLVSKKLIDSIEVMREVTDVFFKGYEIDDGLIRVYSKGKYKYGVFYSLIDDVGEDLEIHERVAASFGGEYVVVVPTENELTRFLRFFSRYSERVKKAGFKVWVVNVEERTIDPFIGYPKDFLLLKGFKNPRVATQINSLWRVQVEEID
;
A
#
# COMPACT_ATOMS: atom_id res chain seq x y z
N MET A 1 0.30 -15.45 -18.71
CA MET A 1 1.58 -14.98 -19.29
C MET A 1 1.59 -13.47 -19.53
N ASP A 2 0.59 -12.86 -20.19
CA ASP A 2 0.57 -11.40 -20.39
C ASP A 2 0.50 -10.58 -19.09
N ASP A 3 -0.38 -10.96 -18.14
CA ASP A 3 -0.50 -10.23 -16.86
C ASP A 3 0.83 -10.22 -16.08
N LEU A 4 1.47 -11.39 -15.94
CA LEU A 4 2.75 -11.51 -15.23
C LEU A 4 3.84 -10.65 -15.88
N ARG A 5 3.92 -10.63 -17.21
CA ARG A 5 4.91 -9.83 -17.94
C ARG A 5 4.74 -8.33 -17.71
N GLU A 6 3.51 -7.84 -17.72
CA GLU A 6 3.21 -6.43 -17.46
C GLU A 6 3.47 -6.05 -16.01
N ILE A 7 3.14 -6.93 -15.06
CA ILE A 7 3.46 -6.73 -13.63
C ILE A 7 4.98 -6.71 -13.43
N LEU A 8 5.72 -7.66 -14.01
CA LEU A 8 7.19 -7.70 -13.94
C LEU A 8 7.83 -6.42 -14.48
N LYS A 9 7.30 -5.88 -15.59
CA LYS A 9 7.75 -4.61 -16.13
C LYS A 9 7.58 -3.48 -15.12
N LYS A 10 6.40 -3.35 -14.51
CA LYS A 10 6.11 -2.32 -13.51
C LYS A 10 6.96 -2.46 -12.25
N VAL A 11 7.16 -3.69 -11.75
CA VAL A 11 8.04 -3.94 -10.60
C VAL A 11 9.47 -3.53 -10.93
N SER A 12 9.94 -3.84 -12.13
CA SER A 12 11.30 -3.50 -12.55
C SER A 12 11.49 -2.01 -12.79
N GLU A 13 10.44 -1.29 -13.18
CA GLU A 13 10.42 0.18 -13.21
C GLU A 13 10.50 0.77 -11.80
N LEU A 14 9.75 0.24 -10.83
CA LEU A 14 9.81 0.66 -9.41
C LEU A 14 11.19 0.36 -8.77
N MET A 15 11.85 -0.69 -9.23
CA MET A 15 13.15 -1.14 -8.72
C MET A 15 14.33 -0.72 -9.61
N ALA A 16 14.09 0.19 -10.57
CA ALA A 16 15.12 0.59 -11.52
C ALA A 16 16.33 1.20 -10.80
N GLY A 17 17.52 0.70 -11.13
CA GLY A 17 18.78 1.11 -10.49
C GLY A 17 19.05 0.49 -9.12
N ARG A 18 18.14 -0.34 -8.57
CA ARG A 18 18.42 -1.13 -7.36
C ARG A 18 19.29 -2.32 -7.72
N GLU A 19 20.48 -2.40 -7.13
CA GLU A 19 21.38 -3.55 -7.28
C GLU A 19 21.24 -4.56 -6.13
N VAL A 20 20.80 -4.10 -4.96
CA VAL A 20 20.60 -4.89 -3.73
C VAL A 20 19.20 -4.63 -3.20
N THR A 21 18.50 -5.69 -2.79
CA THR A 21 17.11 -5.64 -2.34
C THR A 21 16.81 -6.77 -1.34
N THR A 22 15.55 -6.89 -0.93
CA THR A 22 15.02 -7.99 -0.12
C THR A 22 13.73 -8.54 -0.73
N VAL A 23 13.36 -9.77 -0.35
CA VAL A 23 12.10 -10.38 -0.82
C VAL A 23 10.89 -9.56 -0.35
N GLU A 24 10.97 -8.94 0.82
CA GLU A 24 9.95 -8.07 1.38
C GLU A 24 9.71 -6.84 0.50
N GLU A 25 10.77 -6.18 0.06
CA GLU A 25 10.69 -5.05 -0.87
C GLU A 25 10.07 -5.46 -2.22
N ILE A 26 10.52 -6.60 -2.77
CA ILE A 26 9.94 -7.14 -4.01
C ILE A 26 8.44 -7.40 -3.84
N LYS A 27 8.01 -8.00 -2.73
CA LYS A 27 6.59 -8.27 -2.44
C LYS A 27 5.78 -6.99 -2.34
N ARG A 28 6.25 -5.97 -1.60
CA ARG A 28 5.58 -4.66 -1.49
C ARG A 28 5.41 -4.02 -2.88
N ASN A 29 6.46 -4.00 -3.69
CA ASN A 29 6.42 -3.44 -5.04
C ASN A 29 5.53 -4.29 -5.98
N ALA A 30 5.49 -5.60 -5.80
CA ALA A 30 4.58 -6.48 -6.54
C ALA A 30 3.11 -6.15 -6.23
N TYR A 31 2.72 -5.95 -4.96
CA TYR A 31 1.36 -5.51 -4.63
C TYR A 31 0.97 -4.19 -5.29
N ARG A 32 1.86 -3.20 -5.26
CA ARG A 32 1.70 -1.90 -5.93
C ARG A 32 1.54 -2.06 -7.45
N ALA A 33 2.38 -2.89 -8.06
CA ALA A 33 2.35 -3.18 -9.49
C ALA A 33 1.08 -3.93 -9.91
N VAL A 34 0.60 -4.88 -9.11
CA VAL A 34 -0.66 -5.60 -9.32
C VAL A 34 -1.83 -4.61 -9.29
N LEU A 35 -1.87 -3.67 -8.33
CA LEU A 35 -2.88 -2.60 -8.31
C LEU A 35 -2.78 -1.71 -9.55
N SER A 36 -1.58 -1.28 -9.93
CA SER A 36 -1.35 -0.46 -11.13
C SER A 36 -1.81 -1.14 -12.42
N HIS A 37 -1.70 -2.48 -12.49
CA HIS A 37 -2.14 -3.27 -13.64
C HIS A 37 -3.65 -3.50 -13.65
N PHE A 38 -4.22 -4.00 -12.54
CA PHE A 38 -5.63 -4.38 -12.50
C PHE A 38 -6.58 -3.22 -12.22
N LEU A 39 -6.11 -2.16 -11.55
CA LEU A 39 -6.93 -1.05 -11.06
C LEU A 39 -8.09 -1.56 -10.22
N SER A 40 -9.33 -1.22 -10.59
CA SER A 40 -10.56 -1.66 -9.94
C SER A 40 -11.07 -3.02 -10.42
N ARG A 41 -10.39 -3.69 -11.37
CA ARG A 41 -10.78 -5.03 -11.82
C ARG A 41 -10.62 -6.01 -10.68
N HIS A 42 -11.63 -6.86 -10.49
CA HIS A 42 -11.60 -7.87 -9.44
C HIS A 42 -10.46 -8.87 -9.68
N VAL A 43 -9.64 -9.07 -8.65
CA VAL A 43 -8.60 -10.08 -8.55
C VAL A 43 -8.75 -10.70 -7.17
N ASP A 44 -9.16 -11.97 -7.13
CA ASP A 44 -9.29 -12.69 -5.86
C ASP A 44 -7.93 -12.84 -5.16
N ARG A 45 -7.99 -13.09 -3.85
CA ARG A 45 -6.79 -13.18 -3.02
C ARG A 45 -5.82 -14.26 -3.52
N ALA A 46 -6.30 -15.44 -3.89
CA ALA A 46 -5.44 -16.55 -4.29
C ALA A 46 -4.66 -16.22 -5.57
N ARG A 47 -5.32 -15.61 -6.56
CA ARG A 47 -4.69 -15.15 -7.79
C ARG A 47 -3.68 -14.03 -7.53
N MET A 48 -4.00 -13.08 -6.65
CA MET A 48 -3.07 -12.02 -6.27
C MET A 48 -1.80 -12.59 -5.63
N GLU A 49 -1.93 -13.48 -4.64
CA GLU A 49 -0.80 -14.12 -3.96
C GLU A 49 0.04 -14.95 -4.95
N HIS A 50 -0.61 -15.67 -5.88
CA HIS A 50 0.09 -16.41 -6.93
C HIS A 50 0.92 -15.47 -7.81
N LEU A 51 0.36 -14.36 -8.29
CA LEU A 51 1.09 -13.39 -9.11
C LEU A 51 2.26 -12.77 -8.36
N VAL A 52 2.09 -12.42 -7.08
CA VAL A 52 3.19 -11.91 -6.25
C VAL A 52 4.28 -12.97 -6.08
N SER A 53 3.91 -14.23 -5.87
CA SER A 53 4.86 -15.34 -5.78
C SER A 53 5.63 -15.54 -7.09
N GLU A 54 4.96 -15.52 -8.24
CA GLU A 54 5.59 -15.63 -9.56
C GLU A 54 6.55 -14.46 -9.85
N VAL A 55 6.22 -13.25 -9.38
CA VAL A 55 7.13 -12.09 -9.47
C VAL A 55 8.38 -12.33 -8.63
N VAL A 56 8.23 -12.76 -7.37
CA VAL A 56 9.37 -13.06 -6.49
C VAL A 56 10.25 -14.15 -7.11
N GLU A 57 9.66 -15.27 -7.53
CA GLU A 57 10.38 -16.37 -8.18
C GLU A 57 11.10 -15.87 -9.44
N SER A 58 10.45 -15.04 -10.25
CA SER A 58 11.07 -14.50 -11.45
C SER A 58 12.22 -13.54 -11.18
N LEU A 59 12.16 -12.76 -10.09
CA LEU A 59 13.20 -11.81 -9.76
C LEU A 59 14.34 -12.45 -8.98
N CYS A 60 14.10 -13.55 -8.27
CA CYS A 60 15.09 -14.16 -7.37
C CYS A 60 15.70 -15.46 -7.89
N GLU A 61 14.94 -16.27 -8.63
CA GLU A 61 15.33 -17.64 -8.97
C GLU A 61 15.41 -17.83 -10.49
N VAL A 62 14.26 -17.79 -11.18
CA VAL A 62 14.14 -18.17 -12.59
C VAL A 62 13.47 -17.05 -13.40
N PRO A 63 14.23 -16.24 -14.15
CA PRO A 63 13.67 -15.15 -14.94
C PRO A 63 12.57 -15.60 -15.89
N ALA A 64 11.35 -15.14 -15.67
CA ALA A 64 10.20 -15.42 -16.52
C ALA A 64 10.13 -14.50 -17.75
N SER A 65 10.92 -13.41 -17.79
CA SER A 65 10.93 -12.48 -18.92
C SER A 65 12.24 -11.67 -19.01
N ILE A 66 12.46 -11.00 -20.14
CA ILE A 66 13.55 -10.03 -20.31
C ILE A 66 13.44 -8.80 -19.40
N ASN A 67 12.26 -8.55 -18.82
CA ASN A 67 12.06 -7.44 -17.91
C ASN A 67 12.54 -7.78 -16.49
N SER A 68 12.83 -9.05 -16.19
CA SER A 68 13.21 -9.48 -14.85
C SER A 68 14.64 -9.01 -14.53
N LEU A 69 14.81 -8.10 -13.56
CA LEU A 69 16.12 -7.57 -13.16
C LEU A 69 17.09 -8.63 -12.59
N HIS A 70 16.54 -9.74 -12.09
CA HIS A 70 17.24 -10.94 -11.61
C HIS A 70 18.31 -10.71 -10.53
N TYR A 71 17.85 -10.71 -9.28
CA TYR A 71 18.66 -10.70 -8.05
C TYR A 71 18.99 -12.14 -7.60
N SER A 72 19.87 -12.79 -8.36
CA SER A 72 20.17 -14.22 -8.21
C SER A 72 21.01 -14.58 -6.99
N GLU A 73 21.79 -13.64 -6.46
CA GLU A 73 22.77 -13.91 -5.39
C GLU A 73 22.18 -13.57 -4.02
N GLU A 74 22.51 -14.36 -2.99
CA GLU A 74 22.10 -14.13 -1.60
C GLU A 74 23.25 -13.66 -0.72
N LEU A 75 22.96 -12.71 0.18
CA LEU A 75 23.86 -12.24 1.23
C LEU A 75 23.10 -12.14 2.56
N LYS A 76 23.57 -12.82 3.60
CA LYS A 76 22.95 -12.79 4.94
C LYS A 76 23.73 -11.88 5.88
N VAL A 77 23.05 -10.91 6.48
CA VAL A 77 23.63 -9.97 7.44
C VAL A 77 22.64 -9.80 8.60
N GLU A 78 23.09 -10.06 9.83
CA GLU A 78 22.31 -9.85 11.07
C GLU A 78 20.87 -10.43 11.02
N GLY A 79 20.70 -11.60 10.39
CA GLY A 79 19.41 -12.29 10.28
C GLY A 79 18.50 -11.83 9.14
N VAL A 80 18.90 -10.82 8.36
CA VAL A 80 18.23 -10.40 7.12
C VAL A 80 18.92 -11.03 5.93
N THR A 81 18.13 -11.52 4.96
CA THR A 81 18.65 -12.06 3.70
C THR A 81 18.45 -11.03 2.59
N PHE A 82 19.54 -10.45 2.14
CA PHE A 82 19.61 -9.55 1.00
C PHE A 82 19.80 -10.36 -0.29
N ARG A 83 19.30 -9.81 -1.39
CA ARG A 83 19.43 -10.34 -2.74
C ARG A 83 20.12 -9.30 -3.60
N HIS A 84 21.03 -9.70 -4.48
CA HIS A 84 21.69 -8.77 -5.39
C HIS A 84 21.90 -9.36 -6.79
N ILE A 85 22.10 -8.47 -7.77
CA ILE A 85 22.42 -8.87 -9.15
C ILE A 85 23.83 -9.49 -9.20
N HIS A 86 24.05 -10.45 -10.10
CA HIS A 86 25.29 -11.23 -10.19
C HIS A 86 26.57 -10.37 -10.35
N THR A 87 26.47 -9.25 -11.07
CA THR A 87 27.62 -8.37 -11.34
C THR A 87 27.90 -7.36 -10.23
N CYS A 88 27.00 -7.22 -9.25
CA CYS A 88 27.15 -6.28 -8.15
C CYS A 88 27.96 -6.93 -7.02
N LYS A 89 28.89 -6.16 -6.46
CA LYS A 89 29.48 -6.45 -5.16
C LYS A 89 28.86 -5.47 -4.15
N PRO A 90 27.93 -5.91 -3.29
CA PRO A 90 27.21 -5.03 -2.38
C PRO A 90 28.16 -4.17 -1.54
N THR A 91 27.94 -2.85 -1.56
CA THR A 91 28.61 -1.90 -0.67
C THR A 91 27.80 -1.70 0.62
N GLU A 92 28.41 -1.10 1.64
CA GLU A 92 27.71 -0.71 2.88
C GLU A 92 26.52 0.20 2.58
N GLU A 93 26.70 1.23 1.74
CA GLU A 93 25.63 2.13 1.32
C GLU A 93 24.48 1.39 0.61
N ASN A 94 24.78 0.38 -0.23
CA ASN A 94 23.74 -0.42 -0.86
C ASN A 94 22.93 -1.22 0.17
N LEU A 95 23.61 -1.79 1.16
CA LEU A 95 22.98 -2.57 2.22
C LEU A 95 22.16 -1.70 3.16
N GLU A 96 22.64 -0.51 3.53
CA GLU A 96 21.89 0.45 4.34
C GLU A 96 20.59 0.89 3.64
N ASN A 97 20.68 1.19 2.35
CA ASN A 97 19.52 1.53 1.53
C ASN A 97 18.52 0.37 1.44
N ALA A 98 19.00 -0.85 1.12
CA ALA A 98 18.15 -2.03 1.05
C ALA A 98 17.54 -2.39 2.41
N TYR A 99 18.27 -2.16 3.51
CA TYR A 99 17.78 -2.39 4.86
C TYR A 99 16.69 -1.39 5.25
N SER A 100 16.84 -0.13 4.87
CA SER A 100 15.82 0.90 5.06
C SER A 100 14.51 0.52 4.34
N GLU A 101 14.60 0.06 3.08
CA GLU A 101 13.44 -0.43 2.32
C GLU A 101 12.86 -1.71 2.89
N TYR A 102 13.70 -2.61 3.40
CA TYR A 102 13.26 -3.81 4.11
C TYR A 102 12.41 -3.47 5.33
N LEU A 103 12.82 -2.50 6.16
CA LEU A 103 12.05 -2.08 7.33
C LEU A 103 10.67 -1.51 6.93
N VAL A 104 10.64 -0.67 5.89
CA VAL A 104 9.39 -0.11 5.34
C VAL A 104 8.48 -1.24 4.83
N SER A 105 9.03 -2.16 4.05
CA SER A 105 8.27 -3.24 3.42
C SER A 105 7.76 -4.25 4.43
N LYS A 106 8.58 -4.61 5.41
CA LYS A 106 8.22 -5.48 6.52
C LYS A 106 7.10 -4.90 7.36
N LYS A 107 7.12 -3.59 7.63
CA LYS A 107 6.03 -2.92 8.33
C LYS A 107 4.68 -3.11 7.63
N LEU A 108 4.63 -2.98 6.30
CA LEU A 108 3.40 -3.23 5.55
C LEU A 108 2.99 -4.70 5.65
N ILE A 109 3.90 -5.63 5.35
CA ILE A 109 3.62 -7.07 5.35
C ILE A 109 3.09 -7.54 6.71
N ASP A 110 3.73 -7.12 7.80
CA ASP A 110 3.36 -7.50 9.16
C ASP A 110 2.03 -6.87 9.61
N SER A 111 1.61 -5.76 8.98
CA SER A 111 0.37 -5.05 9.35
C SER A 111 -0.84 -5.41 8.49
N ILE A 112 -0.68 -5.98 7.29
CA ILE A 112 -1.79 -6.25 6.36
C ILE A 112 -2.92 -7.06 7.02
N GLU A 113 -2.61 -8.17 7.69
CA GLU A 113 -3.66 -9.02 8.29
C GLU A 113 -4.39 -8.29 9.42
N VAL A 114 -3.68 -7.54 10.27
CA VAL A 114 -4.31 -6.75 11.33
C VAL A 114 -5.19 -5.65 10.74
N MET A 115 -4.71 -4.94 9.70
CA MET A 115 -5.53 -3.93 9.03
C MET A 115 -6.80 -4.55 8.44
N ARG A 116 -6.70 -5.74 7.83
CA ARG A 116 -7.85 -6.50 7.31
C ARG A 116 -8.84 -6.85 8.42
N GLU A 117 -8.36 -7.40 9.53
CA GLU A 117 -9.19 -7.71 10.70
C GLU A 117 -9.91 -6.46 11.25
N VAL A 118 -9.20 -5.35 11.41
CA VAL A 118 -9.81 -4.09 11.90
C VAL A 118 -10.88 -3.60 10.93
N THR A 119 -10.62 -3.64 9.61
CA THR A 119 -11.62 -3.24 8.61
C THR A 119 -12.82 -4.18 8.57
N ASP A 120 -12.63 -5.49 8.76
CA ASP A 120 -13.74 -6.45 8.84
C ASP A 120 -14.65 -6.17 10.04
N VAL A 121 -14.05 -5.85 11.19
CA VAL A 121 -14.79 -5.43 12.39
C VAL A 121 -15.51 -4.10 12.14
N PHE A 122 -14.86 -3.14 11.48
CA PHE A 122 -15.46 -1.84 11.14
C PHE A 122 -16.68 -2.00 10.22
N PHE A 123 -16.59 -2.87 9.21
CA PHE A 123 -17.67 -3.18 8.27
C PHE A 123 -18.57 -4.34 8.73
N LYS A 124 -18.68 -4.60 10.04
CA LYS A 124 -19.50 -5.71 10.55
C LYS A 124 -20.93 -5.69 9.99
N GLY A 125 -21.33 -6.80 9.37
CA GLY A 125 -22.64 -6.97 8.73
C GLY A 125 -22.72 -6.47 7.29
N TYR A 126 -21.58 -6.19 6.66
CA TYR A 126 -21.42 -6.13 5.22
C TYR A 126 -20.99 -7.51 4.70
N GLU A 127 -21.35 -7.82 3.46
CA GLU A 127 -20.79 -8.95 2.71
C GLU A 127 -19.37 -8.60 2.28
N ILE A 128 -18.48 -9.59 2.32
CA ILE A 128 -17.05 -9.43 2.06
C ILE A 128 -16.68 -10.23 0.83
N ASP A 129 -16.07 -9.56 -0.14
CA ASP A 129 -15.38 -10.18 -1.27
C ASP A 129 -13.87 -9.95 -1.10
N ASP A 130 -13.12 -11.04 -1.02
CA ASP A 130 -11.70 -11.03 -0.67
C ASP A 130 -10.80 -11.05 -1.91
N GLY A 131 -10.10 -9.94 -2.11
CA GLY A 131 -9.21 -9.75 -3.24
C GLY A 131 -8.15 -8.68 -2.98
N LEU A 132 -7.45 -8.29 -4.05
CA LEU A 132 -6.49 -7.18 -4.05
C LEU A 132 -7.10 -5.90 -3.47
N ILE A 133 -8.30 -5.57 -3.96
CA ILE A 133 -9.19 -4.62 -3.31
C ILE A 133 -10.22 -5.46 -2.59
N ARG A 134 -10.22 -5.37 -1.26
CA ARG A 134 -11.22 -6.03 -0.42
C ARG A 134 -12.52 -5.25 -0.50
N VAL A 135 -13.59 -5.89 -0.95
CA VAL A 135 -14.86 -5.22 -1.21
C VAL A 135 -15.88 -5.54 -0.12
N TYR A 136 -16.44 -4.48 0.46
CA TYR A 136 -17.50 -4.57 1.46
C TYR A 136 -18.82 -4.05 0.87
N SER A 137 -19.87 -4.87 0.86
CA SER A 137 -21.16 -4.52 0.26
C SER A 137 -22.32 -4.69 1.24
N LYS A 138 -23.24 -3.72 1.30
CA LYS A 138 -24.47 -3.79 2.09
C LYS A 138 -25.59 -2.95 1.47
N GLY A 139 -26.58 -3.61 0.88
CA GLY A 139 -27.66 -2.94 0.16
C GLY A 139 -27.10 -2.06 -0.96
N LYS A 140 -27.30 -0.74 -0.87
CA LYS A 140 -26.77 0.24 -1.84
C LYS A 140 -25.32 0.67 -1.59
N TYR A 141 -24.75 0.33 -0.44
CA TYR A 141 -23.40 0.76 -0.08
C TYR A 141 -22.38 -0.27 -0.56
N LYS A 142 -21.31 0.22 -1.19
CA LYS A 142 -20.18 -0.58 -1.67
C LYS A 142 -18.89 0.17 -1.40
N TYR A 143 -17.97 -0.45 -0.69
CA TYR A 143 -16.64 0.09 -0.36
C TYR A 143 -15.57 -0.85 -0.91
N GLY A 144 -14.54 -0.29 -1.54
CA GLY A 144 -13.34 -1.02 -1.95
C GLY A 144 -12.17 -0.55 -1.11
N VAL A 145 -11.54 -1.47 -0.40
CA VAL A 145 -10.44 -1.18 0.52
C VAL A 145 -9.14 -1.76 -0.04
N PHE A 146 -8.14 -0.90 -0.19
CA PHE A 146 -6.76 -1.30 -0.51
C PHE A 146 -5.85 -0.98 0.67
N TYR A 147 -4.89 -1.87 0.97
CA TYR A 147 -3.97 -1.71 2.10
C TYR A 147 -2.60 -1.27 1.60
N SER A 148 -2.06 -0.19 2.16
CA SER A 148 -0.79 0.39 1.71
C SER A 148 -0.07 1.14 2.86
N LEU A 149 1.03 1.80 2.55
CA LEU A 149 1.70 2.77 3.43
C LEU A 149 1.41 4.19 2.95
N ILE A 150 1.42 5.17 3.86
CA ILE A 150 1.07 6.55 3.51
C ILE A 150 2.00 7.15 2.44
N ASP A 151 3.29 6.81 2.48
CA ASP A 151 4.26 7.27 1.47
C ASP A 151 4.01 6.59 0.12
N ASP A 152 3.74 5.28 0.10
CA ASP A 152 3.38 4.54 -1.12
C ASP A 152 2.09 5.13 -1.75
N VAL A 153 1.10 5.55 -0.94
CA VAL A 153 -0.09 6.26 -1.47
C VAL A 153 0.27 7.57 -2.16
N GLY A 154 1.28 8.28 -1.64
CA GLY A 154 1.76 9.53 -2.22
C GLY A 154 2.47 9.31 -3.55
N GLU A 155 3.29 8.26 -3.65
CA GLU A 155 3.97 7.83 -4.87
C GLU A 155 2.99 7.31 -5.92
N ASP A 156 1.99 6.53 -5.50
CA ASP A 156 1.01 5.87 -6.38
C ASP A 156 -0.29 6.67 -6.55
N LEU A 157 -0.25 7.99 -6.30
CA LEU A 157 -1.44 8.83 -6.25
C LEU A 157 -2.29 8.72 -7.53
N GLU A 158 -1.66 8.76 -8.71
CA GLU A 158 -2.37 8.64 -9.99
C GLU A 158 -3.05 7.28 -10.18
N ILE A 159 -2.45 6.21 -9.63
CA ILE A 159 -3.05 4.87 -9.65
C ILE A 159 -4.31 4.89 -8.79
N HIS A 160 -4.24 5.44 -7.57
CA HIS A 160 -5.39 5.55 -6.68
C HIS A 160 -6.51 6.42 -7.26
N GLU A 161 -6.17 7.53 -7.94
CA GLU A 161 -7.14 8.38 -8.65
C GLU A 161 -7.89 7.58 -9.74
N ARG A 162 -7.19 6.75 -10.53
CA ARG A 162 -7.79 5.90 -11.56
C ARG A 162 -8.63 4.77 -10.99
N VAL A 163 -8.21 4.18 -9.88
CA VAL A 163 -9.00 3.18 -9.14
C VAL A 163 -10.30 3.83 -8.66
N ALA A 164 -10.21 4.99 -8.01
CA ALA A 164 -11.38 5.73 -7.52
C ALA A 164 -12.38 6.08 -8.63
N ALA A 165 -11.87 6.54 -9.78
CA ALA A 165 -12.70 6.93 -10.92
C ALA A 165 -13.42 5.75 -11.59
N SER A 166 -12.86 4.54 -11.50
CA SER A 166 -13.40 3.33 -12.14
C SER A 166 -14.14 2.41 -11.18
N PHE A 167 -13.95 2.56 -9.86
CA PHE A 167 -14.59 1.73 -8.86
C PHE A 167 -16.07 2.13 -8.68
N GLY A 168 -16.99 1.17 -8.85
CA GLY A 168 -18.44 1.37 -8.72
C GLY A 168 -18.94 1.53 -7.28
N GLY A 169 -18.24 2.32 -6.45
CA GLY A 169 -18.51 2.50 -5.02
C GLY A 169 -17.56 3.52 -4.39
N GLU A 170 -17.38 3.47 -3.07
CA GLU A 170 -16.39 4.31 -2.37
C GLU A 170 -15.04 3.59 -2.29
N TYR A 171 -13.98 4.18 -2.84
CA TYR A 171 -12.63 3.67 -2.70
C TYR A 171 -11.94 4.25 -1.46
N VAL A 172 -11.32 3.38 -0.67
CA VAL A 172 -10.62 3.70 0.58
C VAL A 172 -9.25 3.04 0.54
N VAL A 173 -8.20 3.81 0.80
CA VAL A 173 -6.88 3.28 1.08
C VAL A 173 -6.68 3.28 2.59
N VAL A 174 -6.35 2.11 3.14
CA VAL A 174 -6.09 1.93 4.57
C VAL A 174 -4.59 1.80 4.78
N VAL A 175 -4.06 2.61 5.68
CA VAL A 175 -2.64 2.65 6.01
C VAL A 175 -2.43 2.44 7.52
N PRO A 176 -1.31 1.88 7.96
CA PRO A 176 -1.01 1.77 9.38
C PRO A 176 -0.59 3.14 9.96
N THR A 177 -0.65 3.28 11.29
CA THR A 177 -0.04 4.41 12.00
C THR A 177 1.47 4.47 11.76
N GLU A 178 2.02 5.68 11.78
CA GLU A 178 3.46 5.95 11.69
C GLU A 178 3.99 6.39 13.05
N ASN A 179 5.23 6.01 13.36
CA ASN A 179 5.92 6.52 14.55
C ASN A 179 6.23 8.02 14.40
N GLU A 180 6.41 8.48 13.16
CA GLU A 180 6.71 9.86 12.82
C GLU A 180 5.50 10.56 12.19
N LEU A 181 5.02 11.61 12.86
CA LEU A 181 3.93 12.45 12.35
C LEU A 181 4.29 13.12 11.00
N THR A 182 5.57 13.34 10.74
CA THR A 182 6.10 14.01 9.55
C THR A 182 5.66 13.38 8.24
N ARG A 183 5.51 12.05 8.17
CA ARG A 183 5.07 11.35 6.94
C ARG A 183 3.65 11.76 6.55
N PHE A 184 2.73 11.73 7.52
CA PHE A 184 1.35 12.19 7.32
C PHE A 184 1.25 13.68 7.02
N LEU A 185 2.05 14.53 7.68
CA LEU A 185 2.07 15.97 7.40
C LEU A 185 2.55 16.28 5.97
N ARG A 186 3.64 15.63 5.52
CA ARG A 186 4.15 15.78 4.15
C ARG A 186 3.11 15.32 3.14
N PHE A 187 2.48 14.16 3.37
CA PHE A 187 1.41 13.68 2.51
C PHE A 187 0.24 14.67 2.46
N PHE A 188 -0.19 15.17 3.62
CA PHE A 188 -1.33 16.07 3.71
C PHE A 188 -1.08 17.39 2.96
N SER A 189 0.07 18.02 3.22
CA SER A 189 0.50 19.26 2.57
C SER A 189 0.56 19.10 1.04
N ARG A 190 1.09 17.99 0.54
CA ARG A 190 1.31 17.79 -0.90
C ARG A 190 0.09 17.28 -1.66
N TYR A 191 -0.72 16.40 -1.05
CA TYR A 191 -1.67 15.57 -1.80
C TYR A 191 -3.12 15.64 -1.30
N SER A 192 -3.40 16.22 -0.14
CA SER A 192 -4.75 16.15 0.45
C SER A 192 -5.87 16.69 -0.44
N GLU A 193 -5.63 17.81 -1.13
CA GLU A 193 -6.62 18.41 -2.04
C GLU A 193 -6.83 17.57 -3.30
N ARG A 194 -5.78 16.89 -3.80
CA ARG A 194 -5.91 15.92 -4.90
C ARG A 194 -6.73 14.70 -4.48
N VAL A 195 -6.45 14.13 -3.30
CA VAL A 195 -7.24 13.01 -2.74
C VAL A 195 -8.72 13.38 -2.65
N LYS A 196 -9.04 14.56 -2.09
CA LYS A 196 -10.43 15.05 -1.98
C LYS A 196 -11.09 15.22 -3.34
N LYS A 197 -10.39 15.81 -4.31
CA LYS A 197 -10.89 16.03 -5.67
C LYS A 197 -11.15 14.71 -6.41
N ALA A 198 -10.29 13.71 -6.21
CA ALA A 198 -10.43 12.38 -6.77
C ALA A 198 -11.51 11.53 -6.08
N GLY A 199 -11.95 11.93 -4.88
CA GLY A 199 -13.09 11.33 -4.19
C GLY A 199 -12.79 10.02 -3.45
N PHE A 200 -11.54 9.58 -3.40
CA PHE A 200 -11.13 8.46 -2.55
C PHE A 200 -10.76 8.92 -1.14
N LYS A 201 -10.70 7.96 -0.23
CA LYS A 201 -10.47 8.21 1.21
C LYS A 201 -9.18 7.56 1.65
N VAL A 202 -8.60 8.11 2.70
CA VAL A 202 -7.44 7.52 3.37
C VAL A 202 -7.78 7.36 4.83
N TRP A 203 -7.78 6.13 5.33
CA TRP A 203 -8.04 5.81 6.73
C TRP A 203 -6.81 5.19 7.36
N VAL A 204 -6.64 5.42 8.65
CA VAL A 204 -5.46 5.02 9.40
C VAL A 204 -5.86 3.98 10.43
N VAL A 205 -5.16 2.84 10.41
CA VAL A 205 -5.30 1.78 11.40
C VAL A 205 -4.15 1.86 12.39
N ASN A 206 -4.48 1.96 13.68
CA ASN A 206 -3.53 1.62 14.73
C ASN A 206 -3.48 0.10 14.88
N VAL A 207 -2.38 -0.50 14.44
CA VAL A 207 -2.16 -1.96 14.44
C VAL A 207 -2.12 -2.51 15.87
N GLU A 208 -1.52 -1.78 16.81
CA GLU A 208 -1.38 -2.21 18.21
C GLU A 208 -2.72 -2.13 18.96
N GLU A 209 -3.42 -1.01 18.82
CA GLU A 209 -4.70 -0.77 19.50
C GLU A 209 -5.89 -1.40 18.77
N ARG A 210 -5.68 -1.92 17.55
CA ARG A 210 -6.70 -2.48 16.66
C ARG A 210 -7.88 -1.54 16.41
N THR A 211 -7.56 -0.27 16.18
CA THR A 211 -8.56 0.78 15.90
C THR A 211 -8.35 1.42 14.55
N ILE A 212 -9.41 2.00 13.99
CA ILE A 212 -9.38 2.74 12.73
C ILE A 212 -9.93 4.15 12.92
N ASP A 213 -9.33 5.11 12.24
CA ASP A 213 -9.77 6.50 12.20
C ASP A 213 -9.62 7.08 10.79
N PRO A 214 -10.47 8.05 10.40
CA PRO A 214 -10.34 8.69 9.11
C PRO A 214 -9.20 9.70 9.14
N PHE A 215 -8.30 9.66 8.17
CA PHE A 215 -7.31 10.71 7.94
C PHE A 215 -7.82 11.71 6.89
N ILE A 216 -8.30 11.21 5.75
CA ILE A 216 -9.01 11.98 4.73
C ILE A 216 -10.32 11.28 4.36
N GLY A 217 -11.44 11.98 4.59
CA GLY A 217 -12.77 11.59 4.15
C GLY A 217 -13.48 10.59 5.04
N TYR A 218 -14.81 10.68 5.05
CA TYR A 218 -15.71 9.87 5.89
C TYR A 218 -16.62 8.99 5.01
N PRO A 219 -17.08 7.84 5.51
CA PRO A 219 -18.04 6.99 4.79
C PRO A 219 -19.37 7.71 4.58
N LYS A 220 -20.07 7.39 3.49
CA LYS A 220 -21.45 7.87 3.25
C LYS A 220 -22.49 7.14 4.09
N ASP A 221 -22.19 5.91 4.53
CA ASP A 221 -23.02 5.22 5.51
C ASP A 221 -22.73 5.79 6.91
N PHE A 222 -23.62 6.65 7.39
CA PHE A 222 -23.51 7.27 8.71
C PHE A 222 -23.46 6.24 9.86
N LEU A 223 -23.96 5.01 9.67
CA LEU A 223 -23.86 3.97 10.68
C LEU A 223 -22.43 3.50 10.92
N LEU A 224 -21.53 3.68 9.95
CA LEU A 224 -20.10 3.34 10.09
C LEU A 224 -19.33 4.36 10.94
N LEU A 225 -19.85 5.58 11.12
CA LEU A 225 -19.17 6.62 11.89
C LEU A 225 -18.90 6.21 13.35
N LYS A 226 -19.74 5.34 13.92
CA LYS A 226 -19.57 4.80 15.28
C LYS A 226 -18.42 3.80 15.41
N GLY A 227 -17.90 3.29 14.29
CA GLY A 227 -16.80 2.34 14.25
C GLY A 227 -15.43 2.99 14.32
N PHE A 228 -15.34 4.31 14.10
CA PHE A 228 -14.09 5.06 14.30
C PHE A 228 -13.85 5.31 15.78
N LYS A 229 -12.59 5.24 16.21
CA LYS A 229 -12.22 5.47 17.62
C LYS A 229 -12.46 6.94 18.02
N ASN A 230 -12.04 7.89 17.19
CA ASN A 230 -12.11 9.33 17.46
C ASN A 230 -12.55 10.14 16.22
N PRO A 231 -13.82 10.03 15.77
CA PRO A 231 -14.28 10.70 14.55
C PRO A 231 -14.22 12.24 14.61
N ARG A 232 -14.25 12.85 15.81
CA ARG A 232 -14.19 14.31 16.02
C ARG A 232 -12.79 14.91 15.98
N VAL A 233 -11.78 14.13 16.37
CA VAL A 233 -10.38 14.56 16.39
C VAL A 233 -9.85 14.68 14.96
N ALA A 234 -10.23 13.76 14.06
CA ALA A 234 -9.90 13.83 12.64
C ALA A 234 -10.40 15.11 11.93
N THR A 235 -11.57 15.63 12.30
CA THR A 235 -12.10 16.91 11.79
C THR A 235 -11.28 18.10 12.31
N GLN A 236 -10.93 18.09 13.61
CA GLN A 236 -10.12 19.14 14.23
C GLN A 236 -8.68 19.15 13.72
N ILE A 237 -8.11 17.96 13.50
CA ILE A 237 -6.79 17.78 12.90
C ILE A 237 -6.76 18.30 11.45
N ASN A 238 -7.80 18.04 10.65
CA ASN A 238 -7.92 18.63 9.31
C ASN A 238 -7.93 20.17 9.34
N SER A 239 -8.56 20.78 10.34
CA SER A 239 -8.52 22.25 10.51
C SER A 239 -7.18 22.76 11.03
N LEU A 240 -6.51 22.04 11.93
CA LEU A 240 -5.22 22.44 12.49
C LEU A 240 -4.06 22.28 11.51
N TRP A 241 -4.09 21.25 10.66
CA TRP A 241 -3.07 21.04 9.63
C TRP A 241 -3.15 22.04 8.49
N ARG A 242 -4.33 22.60 8.20
CA ARG A 242 -4.42 23.74 7.27
C ARG A 242 -3.67 24.96 7.80
N VAL A 243 -3.76 25.22 9.10
CA VAL A 243 -3.09 26.35 9.76
C VAL A 243 -1.58 26.12 9.86
N GLN A 244 -1.12 24.93 10.25
CA GLN A 244 0.32 24.63 10.35
C GLN A 244 1.04 24.57 9.01
N VAL A 245 0.37 24.23 7.91
CA VAL A 245 0.98 24.24 6.57
C VAL A 245 1.14 25.67 6.04
N GLU A 246 0.23 26.60 6.37
CA GLU A 246 0.38 28.03 6.03
C GLU A 246 1.55 28.70 6.79
N GLU A 247 1.99 28.15 7.93
CA GLU A 247 3.13 28.68 8.71
C GLU A 247 4.50 28.11 8.28
N ILE A 248 4.54 27.18 7.31
CA ILE A 248 5.77 26.57 6.78
C ILE A 248 6.18 27.14 5.40
N ASP A 249 5.34 28.00 4.81
CA ASP A 249 5.67 28.83 3.64
C ASP A 249 6.33 30.17 4.05
#